data_AF-A0A1F3SGH2-F1
#
_entry.id   AF-A0A1F3SGH2-F1
#
_cell.length_a   1.000
_cell.length_b   1.000
_cell.length_c   1.000
_cell.angle_alpha   90.00
_cell.angle_beta   90.00
_cell.angle_gamma   90.00
#
_symmetry.space_group_name_H-M   'P 1'
#
loop_
_entity.id
_entity.type
_entity.pdbx_description
1 polymer ?
#
loop_
_entity_poly.entity_id
_entity_poly.type
_entity_poly.pdbx_seq_one_letter_code
_entity_poly.pdbx_strand_id
1 'polypeptide(L)'
;MSVTNEFVKIPKNVATNDDLDFQFLKKLGVEYIESLGGGLWSDYNDHDPGITILEMLCYAISDLANRIEMPIENILAGETSSSLNDQFYQASEILTSCPVNALDYRKIFIDIRGVHNAWILPYRQPFFVNCRDNIISYDEAAMVGIPSEYVRPMSLKGLNYILVEYDDDVLEDSEDPRTKEEINTEIEAVYHANRNLCEDLVEIKEVGSVRIAVCADIELEKNADKDWVHATILTEIEKYFSPDINWYSLKEMMDKNYRTDEIFEGPLLSNGFIDTEELKESNLRSQVRLSDLINIIMDIDGVKIIKQITLKDCQGSEENDWSLCIGEGKKPVLAPTTSTAEEDEECPLRSVFNYSKDVLPVIVNQSKVAAYLAEFKANLVSKNALAKLNSRLKIKEGKFVGIDETSTLQNDFPDTYGISPFGLPATASIARKSQALQLKGYLIFFDQILATYFAHLGKVRDLFAIDRGLLPTYFTQAIKELTDLDKLVEDYPQNDDALLSEKIISFLDDNIERRNEILDHLLARFAEQFSEYSFLMSELYGEASDELIIASKEQFLQEYVSLSGARFKSFNYTSSELWDTSNVSGAQKRIARLSGMKNYNRRNLSDSFVTVYEETVGPDTFVRW
;
A
#
# COMPACT_ATOMS: atom_id res chain seq x y z
N MET A 1 12.50 8.81 -33.58
CA MET A 1 12.36 8.34 -32.19
C MET A 1 13.61 7.52 -31.89
N SER A 2 14.62 8.13 -31.26
CA SER A 2 15.86 7.42 -30.98
C SER A 2 15.64 6.39 -29.88
N VAL A 3 16.17 5.21 -30.16
CA VAL A 3 16.33 4.06 -29.29
C VAL A 3 17.25 4.44 -28.12
N THR A 4 17.01 3.83 -26.96
CA THR A 4 17.74 3.93 -25.67
C THR A 4 17.68 5.26 -24.92
N ASN A 5 16.61 5.48 -24.14
CA ASN A 5 16.78 6.14 -22.85
C ASN A 5 17.58 5.15 -21.98
N GLU A 6 18.89 5.37 -21.84
CA GLU A 6 19.61 4.78 -20.71
C GLU A 6 18.94 5.30 -19.44
N PHE A 7 18.22 4.42 -18.75
CA PHE A 7 17.74 4.75 -17.42
C PHE A 7 18.96 5.09 -16.57
N VAL A 8 19.00 6.32 -16.05
CA VAL A 8 19.99 6.72 -15.05
C VAL A 8 19.79 5.80 -13.84
N LYS A 9 20.67 4.82 -13.67
CA LYS A 9 20.66 3.93 -12.52
C LYS A 9 21.50 4.58 -11.43
N ILE A 10 20.88 4.91 -10.30
CA ILE A 10 21.61 5.26 -9.09
C ILE A 10 22.30 3.96 -8.61
N PRO A 11 23.64 3.91 -8.52
CA PRO A 11 24.35 2.74 -8.02
C PRO A 11 23.86 2.40 -6.61
N LYS A 12 23.54 1.12 -6.35
CA LYS A 12 23.12 0.69 -5.00
C LYS A 12 24.22 0.82 -3.96
N ASN A 13 25.48 0.79 -4.39
CA ASN A 13 26.63 1.03 -3.53
C ASN A 13 27.54 2.03 -4.24
N VAL A 14 27.69 3.21 -3.62
CA VAL A 14 28.60 4.27 -4.06
C VAL A 14 29.82 4.40 -3.12
N ALA A 15 29.84 3.66 -2.02
CA ALA A 15 30.93 3.73 -1.04
C ALA A 15 32.17 3.04 -1.62
N THR A 16 33.25 3.80 -1.76
CA THR A 16 34.57 3.23 -2.06
C THR A 16 35.25 2.73 -0.78
N ASN A 17 34.79 3.20 0.39
CA ASN A 17 35.40 3.03 1.72
C ASN A 17 36.79 3.68 1.85
N ASP A 18 37.21 4.44 0.84
CA ASP A 18 38.52 5.10 0.86
C ASP A 18 38.55 6.26 1.88
N ASP A 19 37.39 6.87 2.14
CA ASP A 19 37.13 7.91 3.12
C ASP A 19 37.12 7.42 4.57
N LEU A 20 37.02 6.10 4.79
CA LEU A 20 37.26 5.47 6.08
C LEU A 20 38.75 5.14 6.32
N ASP A 21 39.56 5.09 5.26
CA ASP A 21 40.98 4.75 5.35
C ASP A 21 41.82 6.01 5.56
N PHE A 22 42.24 6.21 6.81
CA PHE A 22 43.16 7.27 7.19
C PHE A 22 44.43 7.33 6.33
N GLN A 23 45.04 6.20 5.98
CA GLN A 23 46.27 6.17 5.20
C GLN A 23 46.02 6.58 3.75
N PHE A 24 44.86 6.20 3.20
CA PHE A 24 44.42 6.67 1.91
C PHE A 24 44.24 8.20 1.92
N LEU A 25 43.49 8.73 2.89
CA LEU A 25 43.25 10.17 3.02
C LEU A 25 44.56 10.95 3.18
N LYS A 26 45.48 10.48 4.03
CA LYS A 26 46.81 11.09 4.22
C LYS A 26 47.59 11.10 2.91
N LYS A 27 47.64 9.97 2.21
CA LYS A 27 48.35 9.86 0.93
C LYS A 27 47.77 10.84 -0.10
N LEU A 28 46.45 10.89 -0.25
CA LEU A 28 45.76 11.80 -1.16
C LEU A 28 46.02 13.27 -0.80
N GLY A 29 46.00 13.59 0.49
CA GLY A 29 46.33 14.93 0.99
C GLY A 29 47.76 15.36 0.64
N VAL A 30 48.74 14.46 0.78
CA VAL A 30 50.13 14.71 0.36
C VAL A 30 50.22 14.91 -1.15
N GLU A 31 49.53 14.12 -1.96
CA GLU A 31 49.47 14.30 -3.42
C GLU A 31 48.92 15.69 -3.81
N TYR A 32 47.89 16.19 -3.11
CA TYR A 32 47.40 17.56 -3.29
C TYR A 32 48.44 18.62 -2.89
N ILE A 33 49.14 18.44 -1.78
CA ILE A 33 50.21 19.36 -1.34
C ILE A 33 51.35 19.39 -2.37
N GLU A 34 51.80 18.23 -2.84
CA GLU A 34 52.84 18.09 -3.86
C GLU A 34 52.47 18.82 -5.15
N SER A 35 51.24 18.60 -5.63
CA SER A 35 50.76 19.17 -6.90
C SER A 35 50.55 20.68 -6.84
N LEU A 36 50.07 21.22 -5.72
CA LEU A 36 49.78 22.65 -5.56
C LEU A 36 50.99 23.46 -5.07
N GLY A 37 51.85 22.84 -4.27
CA GLY A 37 52.85 23.53 -3.45
C GLY A 37 54.27 22.95 -3.50
N GLY A 38 54.53 21.91 -4.31
CA GLY A 38 55.81 21.19 -4.33
C GLY A 38 57.05 22.04 -4.66
N GLY A 39 56.85 23.22 -5.26
CA GLY A 39 57.93 24.19 -5.48
C GLY A 39 58.35 24.99 -4.22
N LEU A 40 57.50 25.04 -3.19
CA LEU A 40 57.71 25.81 -1.96
C LEU A 40 57.87 24.89 -0.73
N TRP A 41 57.09 23.82 -0.64
CA TRP A 41 57.10 22.87 0.46
C TRP A 41 57.46 21.49 -0.09
N SER A 42 58.59 20.94 0.33
CA SER A 42 59.18 19.69 -0.22
C SER A 42 59.47 18.62 0.83
N ASP A 43 59.18 18.90 2.10
CA ASP A 43 59.35 17.95 3.21
C ASP A 43 57.97 17.48 3.68
N TYR A 44 57.66 16.21 3.43
CA TYR A 44 56.37 15.59 3.75
C TYR A 44 56.48 14.52 4.84
N ASN A 45 57.55 14.58 5.64
CA ASN A 45 57.77 13.63 6.72
C ASN A 45 56.96 14.00 7.98
N ASP A 46 56.73 13.02 8.86
CA ASP A 46 55.87 13.15 10.05
C ASP A 46 56.34 14.19 11.09
N HIS A 47 57.57 14.69 10.98
CA HIS A 47 58.09 15.73 11.87
C HIS A 47 57.71 17.15 11.43
N ASP A 48 57.20 17.31 10.19
CA ASP A 48 56.71 18.58 9.69
C ASP A 48 55.33 18.90 10.32
N PRO A 49 55.16 20.06 10.96
CA PRO A 49 53.89 20.44 11.57
C PRO A 49 52.71 20.52 10.60
N GLY A 50 52.94 20.84 9.32
CA GLY A 50 51.91 20.85 8.30
C GLY A 50 51.40 19.45 7.99
N ILE A 51 52.27 18.43 8.04
CA ILE A 51 51.87 17.03 7.91
C ILE A 51 51.10 16.58 9.15
N THR A 52 51.51 16.98 10.36
CA THR A 52 50.72 16.70 11.58
C THR A 52 49.31 17.31 11.48
N ILE A 53 49.17 18.53 10.94
CA ILE A 53 47.84 19.14 10.72
C ILE A 53 47.03 18.32 9.72
N LEU A 54 47.65 17.90 8.60
CA LEU A 54 46.99 17.04 7.61
C LEU A 54 46.50 15.73 8.25
N GLU A 55 47.30 15.10 9.09
CA GLU A 55 46.91 13.87 9.80
C GLU A 55 45.67 14.10 10.68
N MET A 56 45.63 15.19 11.46
CA MET A 56 44.47 15.50 12.29
C MET A 56 43.21 15.74 11.45
N LEU A 57 43.36 16.40 10.28
CA LEU A 57 42.25 16.58 9.34
C LEU A 57 41.79 15.25 8.73
N CYS A 58 42.71 14.35 8.37
CA CYS A 58 42.38 13.02 7.87
C CYS A 58 41.61 12.21 8.91
N TYR A 59 42.01 12.29 10.18
CA TYR A 59 41.29 11.66 11.27
C TYR A 59 39.85 12.21 11.41
N ALA A 60 39.69 13.54 11.41
CA ALA A 60 38.36 14.16 11.49
C ALA A 60 37.45 13.81 10.30
N ILE A 61 38.01 13.75 9.08
CA ILE A 61 37.28 13.30 7.89
C ILE A 61 36.86 11.83 8.03
N SER A 62 37.72 10.97 8.57
CA SER A 62 37.38 9.56 8.79
C SER A 62 36.27 9.36 9.83
N ASP A 63 36.19 10.22 10.86
CA ASP A 63 35.06 10.24 11.80
C ASP A 63 33.76 10.65 11.09
N LEU A 64 33.80 11.75 10.30
CA LEU A 64 32.65 12.18 9.51
C LEU A 64 32.16 11.06 8.57
N ALA A 65 33.07 10.40 7.85
CA ALA A 65 32.76 9.28 6.97
C ALA A 65 32.09 8.11 7.73
N ASN A 66 32.63 7.74 8.90
CA ASN A 66 32.04 6.69 9.75
C ASN A 66 30.58 7.02 10.14
N ARG A 67 30.27 8.29 10.43
CA ARG A 67 28.90 8.71 10.75
C ARG A 67 27.98 8.71 9.53
N ILE A 68 28.50 9.07 8.36
CA ILE A 68 27.75 9.00 7.09
C ILE A 68 27.40 7.54 6.74
N GLU A 69 28.27 6.58 7.06
CA GLU A 69 28.06 5.15 6.82
C GLU A 69 27.19 4.45 7.88
N MET A 70 26.71 5.17 8.90
CA MET A 70 25.78 4.58 9.87
C MET A 70 24.51 4.05 9.17
N PRO A 71 23.85 3.02 9.74
CA PRO A 71 22.57 2.54 9.22
C PRO A 71 21.59 3.71 9.03
N ILE A 72 20.96 3.78 7.85
CA ILE A 72 20.10 4.91 7.48
C ILE A 72 18.96 5.12 8.48
N GLU A 73 18.47 4.04 9.10
CA GLU A 73 17.49 4.11 10.19
C GLU A 73 17.98 4.94 11.38
N ASN A 74 19.29 4.89 11.71
CA ASN A 74 19.88 5.68 12.79
C ASN A 74 20.08 7.16 12.37
N ILE A 75 20.50 7.41 11.14
CA ILE A 75 20.67 8.78 10.61
C ILE A 75 19.33 9.52 10.59
N LEU A 76 18.25 8.80 10.30
CA LEU A 76 16.89 9.34 10.27
C LEU A 76 16.15 9.27 11.61
N ALA A 77 16.79 8.76 12.67
CA ALA A 77 16.18 8.68 14.00
C ALA A 77 16.11 10.07 14.66
N GLY A 78 15.01 10.33 15.37
CA GLY A 78 14.82 11.55 16.17
C GLY A 78 15.30 11.42 17.60
N GLU A 79 15.64 12.55 18.24
CA GLU A 79 15.89 12.62 19.69
C GLU A 79 14.64 12.25 20.50
N THR A 80 13.47 12.68 20.03
CA THR A 80 12.17 12.20 20.51
C THR A 80 11.78 10.91 19.79
N SER A 81 10.96 10.08 20.45
CA SER A 81 10.43 8.82 19.91
C SER A 81 9.39 9.01 18.79
N SER A 82 9.63 9.96 17.86
CA SER A 82 8.86 10.08 16.63
C SER A 82 9.30 8.98 15.67
N SER A 83 8.33 8.28 15.10
CA SER A 83 8.60 7.09 14.30
C SER A 83 8.94 7.48 12.86
N LEU A 84 9.81 6.70 12.19
CA LEU A 84 10.04 6.82 10.74
C LEU A 84 8.74 6.76 9.91
N ASN A 85 7.68 6.16 10.48
CA ASN A 85 6.33 6.14 9.90
C ASN A 85 5.74 7.55 9.68
N ASP A 86 6.19 8.56 10.43
CA ASP A 86 5.70 9.94 10.27
C ASP A 86 6.35 10.64 9.05
N GLN A 87 7.43 10.06 8.51
CA GLN A 87 8.20 10.63 7.40
C GLN A 87 7.96 9.90 6.07
N PHE A 88 7.74 8.58 6.11
CA PHE A 88 7.54 7.77 4.91
C PHE A 88 6.28 6.92 5.01
N TYR A 89 5.55 6.82 3.89
CA TYR A 89 4.42 5.92 3.77
C TYR A 89 4.83 4.46 3.88
N GLN A 90 3.98 3.68 4.55
CA GLN A 90 4.12 2.22 4.60
C GLN A 90 3.68 1.58 3.28
N ALA A 91 4.18 0.37 3.02
CA ALA A 91 3.77 -0.43 1.88
C ALA A 91 2.24 -0.62 1.80
N SER A 92 1.59 -0.85 2.94
CA SER A 92 0.14 -1.02 3.06
C SER A 92 -0.68 0.24 2.80
N GLU A 93 -0.03 1.41 2.72
CA GLU A 93 -0.68 2.68 2.43
C GLU A 93 -0.47 3.07 0.96
N ILE A 94 0.75 2.84 0.45
CA ILE A 94 1.18 3.39 -0.84
C ILE A 94 1.03 2.42 -2.02
N LEU A 95 1.04 1.11 -1.77
CA LEU A 95 0.90 0.09 -2.82
C LEU A 95 -0.56 -0.33 -3.04
N THR A 96 -1.43 -0.06 -2.07
CA THR A 96 -2.85 -0.40 -2.13
C THR A 96 -3.66 0.65 -2.88
N SER A 97 -4.74 0.23 -3.52
CA SER A 97 -5.69 1.13 -4.19
C SER A 97 -7.14 0.87 -3.75
N CYS A 98 -8.02 1.84 -3.98
CA CYS A 98 -9.46 1.55 -3.98
C CYS A 98 -9.78 0.49 -5.03
N PRO A 99 -10.88 -0.27 -4.86
CA PRO A 99 -11.26 -1.31 -5.83
C PRO A 99 -11.59 -0.69 -7.18
N VAL A 100 -10.96 -1.20 -8.24
CA VAL A 100 -11.17 -0.70 -9.61
C VAL A 100 -11.87 -1.75 -10.47
N ASN A 101 -11.55 -3.03 -10.26
CA ASN A 101 -12.08 -4.13 -11.06
C ASN A 101 -13.01 -5.05 -10.24
N ALA A 102 -13.69 -5.97 -10.92
CA ALA A 102 -14.64 -6.89 -10.29
C ALA A 102 -14.03 -7.80 -9.22
N LEU A 103 -12.75 -8.20 -9.35
CA LEU A 103 -12.04 -9.00 -8.35
C LEU A 103 -11.72 -8.17 -7.10
N ASP A 104 -11.39 -6.89 -7.26
CA ASP A 104 -11.16 -6.00 -6.12
C ASP A 104 -12.45 -5.81 -5.31
N TYR A 105 -13.58 -5.56 -5.99
CA TYR A 105 -14.89 -5.48 -5.35
C TYR A 105 -15.24 -6.79 -4.65
N ARG A 106 -14.99 -7.92 -5.31
CA ARG A 106 -15.17 -9.25 -4.72
C ARG A 106 -14.37 -9.43 -3.43
N LYS A 107 -13.09 -9.03 -3.41
CA LYS A 107 -12.23 -9.08 -2.21
C LYS A 107 -12.80 -8.26 -1.04
N ILE A 108 -13.24 -7.01 -1.28
CA ILE A 108 -13.80 -6.17 -0.20
C ILE A 108 -15.15 -6.69 0.30
N PHE A 109 -15.94 -7.35 -0.55
CA PHE A 109 -17.20 -7.95 -0.13
C PHE A 109 -16.96 -9.21 0.70
N ILE A 110 -15.99 -10.05 0.33
CA ILE A 110 -15.59 -11.25 1.10
C ILE A 110 -15.01 -10.85 2.47
N ASP A 111 -14.41 -9.67 2.60
CA ASP A 111 -13.92 -9.16 3.88
C ASP A 111 -15.05 -8.81 4.88
N ILE A 112 -16.31 -8.75 4.42
CA ILE A 112 -17.50 -8.54 5.25
C ILE A 112 -17.90 -9.86 5.91
N ARG A 113 -18.01 -9.86 7.24
CA ARG A 113 -18.47 -11.04 8.00
C ARG A 113 -19.89 -11.42 7.57
N GLY A 114 -20.06 -12.68 7.15
CA GLY A 114 -21.32 -13.25 6.66
C GLY A 114 -21.39 -13.38 5.13
N VAL A 115 -20.38 -12.87 4.41
CA VAL A 115 -20.22 -13.10 2.96
C VAL A 115 -19.21 -14.21 2.76
N HIS A 116 -19.66 -15.38 2.31
CA HIS A 116 -18.75 -16.43 1.87
C HIS A 116 -18.10 -16.02 0.55
N ASN A 117 -18.90 -15.53 -0.40
CA ASN A 117 -18.43 -15.08 -1.70
C ASN A 117 -19.36 -14.02 -2.31
N ALA A 118 -18.85 -13.21 -3.24
CA ALA A 118 -19.67 -12.24 -3.95
C ALA A 118 -19.15 -11.91 -5.36
N TRP A 119 -20.06 -11.62 -6.28
CA TRP A 119 -19.72 -11.24 -7.66
C TRP A 119 -20.45 -9.97 -8.05
N ILE A 120 -19.70 -8.95 -8.46
CA ILE A 120 -20.26 -7.78 -9.12
C ILE A 120 -20.36 -8.04 -10.62
N LEU A 121 -21.56 -7.85 -11.17
CA LEU A 121 -21.88 -8.15 -12.56
C LEU A 121 -22.58 -6.96 -13.22
N PRO A 122 -22.35 -6.74 -14.53
CA PRO A 122 -22.99 -5.64 -15.24
C PRO A 122 -24.51 -5.86 -15.35
N TYR A 123 -25.27 -4.86 -14.96
CA TYR A 123 -26.70 -4.76 -15.19
C TYR A 123 -26.97 -3.97 -16.47
N ARG A 124 -27.76 -4.53 -17.40
CA ARG A 124 -28.12 -3.85 -18.65
C ARG A 124 -29.57 -3.42 -18.59
N GLN A 125 -29.80 -2.13 -18.34
CA GLN A 125 -31.13 -1.54 -18.40
C GLN A 125 -31.40 -1.02 -19.82
N PRO A 126 -32.30 -1.65 -20.60
CA PRO A 126 -32.69 -1.13 -21.90
C PRO A 126 -33.52 0.14 -21.75
N PHE A 127 -33.39 1.04 -22.72
CA PHE A 127 -34.26 2.21 -22.89
C PHE A 127 -34.39 2.55 -24.38
N PHE A 128 -35.43 3.27 -24.72
CA PHE A 128 -35.81 3.57 -26.10
C PHE A 128 -35.82 5.08 -26.33
N VAL A 129 -35.24 5.49 -27.45
CA VAL A 129 -35.25 6.89 -27.89
C VAL A 129 -36.14 7.02 -29.11
N ASN A 130 -37.20 7.81 -28.97
CA ASN A 130 -38.01 8.29 -30.08
C ASN A 130 -37.36 9.56 -30.66
N CYS A 131 -36.65 9.41 -31.77
CA CYS A 131 -35.96 10.50 -32.48
C CYS A 131 -36.93 11.44 -33.22
N ARG A 132 -38.20 11.09 -33.39
CA ARG A 132 -39.20 11.96 -34.02
C ARG A 132 -39.69 13.02 -33.04
N ASP A 133 -40.02 12.61 -31.82
CA ASP A 133 -40.65 13.47 -30.80
C ASP A 133 -39.67 13.90 -29.69
N ASN A 134 -38.40 13.46 -29.76
CA ASN A 134 -37.35 13.72 -28.77
C ASN A 134 -37.69 13.19 -27.37
N ILE A 135 -38.27 11.99 -27.30
CA ILE A 135 -38.68 11.34 -26.04
C ILE A 135 -37.75 10.16 -25.75
N ILE A 136 -37.40 10.00 -24.48
CA ILE A 136 -36.66 8.85 -23.95
C ILE A 136 -37.59 8.11 -22.97
N SER A 137 -37.72 6.79 -23.09
CA SER A 137 -38.54 5.96 -22.20
C SER A 137 -37.86 4.64 -21.87
N TYR A 138 -38.05 4.16 -20.64
CA TYR A 138 -37.67 2.80 -20.24
C TYR A 138 -38.73 1.75 -20.65
N ASP A 139 -39.95 2.19 -20.92
CA ASP A 139 -41.05 1.32 -21.33
C ASP A 139 -41.11 1.21 -22.86
N GLU A 140 -41.02 -0.01 -23.37
CA GLU A 140 -41.16 -0.33 -24.79
C GLU A 140 -42.56 0.02 -25.32
N ALA A 141 -43.60 -0.03 -24.47
CA ALA A 141 -44.96 0.31 -24.85
C ALA A 141 -45.08 1.78 -25.31
N ALA A 142 -44.22 2.68 -24.82
CA ALA A 142 -44.17 4.07 -25.27
C ALA A 142 -43.70 4.21 -26.73
N MET A 143 -43.17 3.14 -27.33
CA MET A 143 -42.71 3.11 -28.74
C MET A 143 -43.80 2.58 -29.70
N VAL A 144 -44.93 2.12 -29.19
CA VAL A 144 -46.02 1.53 -29.99
C VAL A 144 -46.61 2.57 -30.95
N GLY A 145 -46.66 2.25 -32.24
CA GLY A 145 -47.20 3.13 -33.29
C GLY A 145 -46.19 4.10 -33.91
N ILE A 146 -44.95 4.13 -33.42
CA ILE A 146 -43.87 4.93 -34.02
C ILE A 146 -43.12 4.06 -35.06
N PRO A 147 -42.84 4.58 -36.27
CA PRO A 147 -42.07 3.83 -37.25
C PRO A 147 -40.67 3.48 -36.74
N SER A 148 -40.20 2.26 -37.00
CA SER A 148 -38.94 1.72 -36.44
C SER A 148 -37.69 2.51 -36.82
N GLU A 149 -37.73 3.28 -37.91
CA GLU A 149 -36.64 4.19 -38.31
C GLU A 149 -36.42 5.36 -37.33
N TYR A 150 -37.43 5.70 -36.52
CA TYR A 150 -37.37 6.74 -35.50
C TYR A 150 -37.16 6.20 -34.08
N VAL A 151 -37.19 4.88 -33.88
CA VAL A 151 -36.98 4.26 -32.56
C VAL A 151 -35.58 3.66 -32.50
N ARG A 152 -34.79 4.11 -31.52
CA ARG A 152 -33.45 3.56 -31.27
C ARG A 152 -33.42 2.87 -29.90
N PRO A 153 -33.29 1.53 -29.85
CA PRO A 153 -33.04 0.83 -28.59
C PRO A 153 -31.60 1.07 -28.15
N MET A 154 -31.42 1.41 -26.87
CA MET A 154 -30.13 1.61 -26.23
C MET A 154 -30.12 0.91 -24.86
N SER A 155 -28.95 0.76 -24.27
CA SER A 155 -28.80 0.21 -22.92
C SER A 155 -27.90 1.13 -22.12
N LEU A 156 -28.30 1.43 -20.88
CA LEU A 156 -27.44 2.10 -19.93
C LEU A 156 -26.23 1.21 -19.63
N LYS A 157 -25.07 1.86 -19.48
CA LYS A 157 -23.81 1.24 -19.08
C LYS A 157 -23.43 1.79 -17.71
N GLY A 158 -22.63 1.03 -16.96
CA GLY A 158 -22.20 1.41 -15.61
C GLY A 158 -23.19 1.05 -14.52
N LEU A 159 -24.28 0.36 -14.83
CA LEU A 159 -25.13 -0.22 -13.80
C LEU A 159 -24.61 -1.61 -13.44
N ASN A 160 -24.61 -1.93 -12.16
CA ASN A 160 -24.13 -3.20 -11.63
C ASN A 160 -25.19 -3.84 -10.73
N TYR A 161 -25.17 -5.16 -10.62
CA TYR A 161 -25.84 -5.90 -9.55
C TYR A 161 -24.82 -6.83 -8.87
N ILE A 162 -25.06 -7.18 -7.62
CA ILE A 162 -24.16 -8.03 -6.83
C ILE A 162 -24.86 -9.36 -6.56
N LEU A 163 -24.21 -10.47 -6.91
CA LEU A 163 -24.59 -11.81 -6.45
C LEU A 163 -23.84 -12.12 -5.17
N VAL A 164 -24.54 -12.55 -4.13
CA VAL A 164 -23.97 -12.86 -2.81
C VAL A 164 -24.23 -14.31 -2.45
N GLU A 165 -23.16 -15.00 -2.09
CA GLU A 165 -23.20 -16.28 -1.41
C GLU A 165 -22.96 -16.01 0.07
N TYR A 166 -23.99 -16.22 0.88
CA TYR A 166 -23.93 -16.01 2.32
C TYR A 166 -23.21 -17.17 3.00
N ASP A 167 -22.58 -16.88 4.13
CA ASP A 167 -22.00 -17.88 5.01
C ASP A 167 -23.07 -18.39 5.98
N ASP A 168 -23.55 -19.61 5.74
CA ASP A 168 -24.59 -20.25 6.55
C ASP A 168 -24.17 -20.39 8.02
N ASP A 169 -22.87 -20.58 8.30
CA ASP A 169 -22.37 -20.70 9.67
C ASP A 169 -22.52 -19.37 10.45
N VAL A 170 -22.50 -18.22 9.74
CA VAL A 170 -22.74 -16.89 10.34
C VAL A 170 -24.23 -16.58 10.46
N LEU A 171 -25.04 -17.04 9.51
CA LEU A 171 -26.50 -16.88 9.56
C LEU A 171 -27.11 -17.69 10.72
N GLU A 172 -26.55 -18.87 11.00
CA GLU A 172 -26.99 -19.81 12.03
C GLU A 172 -26.23 -19.68 13.37
N ASP A 173 -25.31 -18.70 13.48
CA ASP A 173 -24.49 -18.47 14.68
C ASP A 173 -25.39 -18.21 15.91
N SER A 174 -25.23 -19.01 16.96
CA SER A 174 -26.04 -18.90 18.17
C SER A 174 -25.66 -17.71 19.07
N GLU A 175 -24.44 -17.19 18.97
CA GLU A 175 -23.95 -16.11 19.84
C GLU A 175 -24.13 -14.73 19.22
N ASP A 176 -23.85 -14.60 17.92
CA ASP A 176 -23.91 -13.33 17.19
C ASP A 176 -24.35 -13.54 15.72
N PRO A 177 -25.61 -13.92 15.48
CA PRO A 177 -26.15 -14.14 14.14
C PRO A 177 -26.28 -12.82 13.40
N ARG A 178 -26.08 -12.86 12.08
CA ARG A 178 -26.39 -11.73 11.19
C ARG A 178 -27.50 -12.10 10.22
N THR A 179 -28.40 -11.16 9.93
CA THR A 179 -29.41 -11.39 8.89
C THR A 179 -28.88 -11.03 7.50
N LYS A 180 -29.48 -11.61 6.46
CA LYS A 180 -29.15 -11.28 5.07
C LYS A 180 -29.37 -9.79 4.78
N GLU A 181 -30.39 -9.16 5.38
CA GLU A 181 -30.64 -7.72 5.24
C GLU A 181 -29.52 -6.87 5.86
N GLU A 182 -29.01 -7.25 7.03
CA GLU A 182 -27.89 -6.55 7.68
C GLU A 182 -26.61 -6.66 6.86
N ILE A 183 -26.33 -7.85 6.32
CA ILE A 183 -25.19 -8.09 5.43
C ILE A 183 -25.34 -7.27 4.15
N ASN A 184 -26.52 -7.25 3.52
CA ASN A 184 -26.77 -6.46 2.30
C ASN A 184 -26.62 -4.96 2.55
N THR A 185 -27.09 -4.46 3.69
CA THR A 185 -26.92 -3.05 4.07
C THR A 185 -25.43 -2.68 4.19
N GLU A 186 -24.62 -3.57 4.74
CA GLU A 186 -23.16 -3.37 4.81
C GLU A 186 -22.49 -3.45 3.43
N ILE A 187 -22.90 -4.39 2.57
CA ILE A 187 -22.43 -4.47 1.19
C ILE A 187 -22.74 -3.18 0.43
N GLU A 188 -23.95 -2.65 0.55
CA GLU A 188 -24.34 -1.36 -0.06
C GLU A 188 -23.47 -0.21 0.46
N ALA A 189 -23.27 -0.13 1.77
CA ALA A 189 -22.43 0.88 2.38
C ALA A 189 -20.98 0.80 1.88
N VAL A 190 -20.40 -0.41 1.82
CA VAL A 190 -19.05 -0.67 1.34
C VAL A 190 -18.92 -0.37 -0.17
N TYR A 191 -19.91 -0.74 -0.97
CA TYR A 191 -19.96 -0.40 -2.39
C TYR A 191 -20.01 1.12 -2.59
N HIS A 192 -20.96 1.83 -1.97
CA HIS A 192 -21.09 3.28 -2.14
C HIS A 192 -19.90 4.06 -1.57
N ALA A 193 -19.24 3.53 -0.54
CA ALA A 193 -17.99 4.07 -0.03
C ALA A 193 -16.82 3.90 -1.01
N ASN A 194 -16.87 2.98 -1.97
CA ASN A 194 -15.78 2.71 -2.92
C ASN A 194 -16.18 2.86 -4.41
N ARG A 195 -17.43 3.23 -4.67
CA ARG A 195 -18.07 3.27 -6.00
C ARG A 195 -17.23 4.05 -7.00
N ASN A 196 -17.00 3.45 -8.17
CA ASN A 196 -16.27 4.11 -9.25
C ASN A 196 -17.06 5.26 -9.90
N LEU A 197 -16.35 6.08 -10.67
CA LEU A 197 -16.94 7.08 -11.54
C LEU A 197 -17.84 6.42 -12.59
N CYS A 198 -19.01 7.03 -12.84
CA CYS A 198 -19.99 6.56 -13.82
C CYS A 198 -20.53 5.13 -13.57
N GLU A 199 -20.39 4.62 -12.36
CA GLU A 199 -20.96 3.33 -11.95
C GLU A 199 -22.01 3.49 -10.86
N ASP A 200 -22.99 2.59 -10.83
CA ASP A 200 -24.03 2.55 -9.81
C ASP A 200 -24.55 1.12 -9.52
N LEU A 201 -25.14 0.93 -8.34
CA LEU A 201 -25.69 -0.34 -7.89
C LEU A 201 -27.22 -0.35 -8.07
N VAL A 202 -27.73 -1.37 -8.74
CA VAL A 202 -29.17 -1.56 -8.97
C VAL A 202 -29.79 -2.44 -7.89
N GLU A 203 -29.16 -3.60 -7.62
CA GLU A 203 -29.70 -4.58 -6.68
C GLU A 203 -28.63 -5.55 -6.17
N ILE A 204 -28.93 -6.17 -5.04
CA ILE A 204 -28.19 -7.29 -4.46
C ILE A 204 -29.10 -8.53 -4.52
N LYS A 205 -28.55 -9.64 -4.99
CA LYS A 205 -29.25 -10.92 -5.20
C LYS A 205 -28.50 -12.05 -4.51
N GLU A 206 -29.24 -12.98 -3.95
CA GLU A 206 -28.66 -14.24 -3.46
C GLU A 206 -28.31 -15.16 -4.63
N VAL A 207 -27.18 -15.87 -4.51
CA VAL A 207 -26.84 -16.95 -5.43
C VAL A 207 -27.84 -18.09 -5.31
N GLY A 208 -28.49 -18.46 -6.41
CA GLY A 208 -29.42 -19.59 -6.42
C GLY A 208 -28.72 -20.92 -6.19
N SER A 209 -29.43 -21.93 -5.68
CA SER A 209 -28.85 -23.26 -5.48
C SER A 209 -29.44 -24.28 -6.43
N VAL A 210 -28.61 -25.19 -6.95
CA VAL A 210 -29.02 -26.37 -7.73
C VAL A 210 -28.61 -27.61 -6.95
N ARG A 211 -29.58 -28.37 -6.46
CA ARG A 211 -29.28 -29.61 -5.73
C ARG A 211 -28.82 -30.71 -6.68
N ILE A 212 -27.73 -31.37 -6.32
CA ILE A 212 -27.14 -32.49 -7.06
C ILE A 212 -26.98 -33.66 -6.12
N ALA A 213 -27.61 -34.78 -6.46
CA ALA A 213 -27.40 -36.04 -5.78
C ALA A 213 -26.16 -36.74 -6.34
N VAL A 214 -25.24 -37.10 -5.45
CA VAL A 214 -24.10 -37.96 -5.75
C VAL A 214 -24.37 -39.33 -5.15
N CYS A 215 -24.45 -40.36 -5.99
CA CYS A 215 -24.58 -41.74 -5.53
C CYS A 215 -23.33 -42.51 -5.92
N ALA A 216 -22.63 -43.10 -4.95
CA ALA A 216 -21.35 -43.78 -5.19
C ALA A 216 -21.21 -45.08 -4.37
N ASP A 217 -20.67 -46.11 -5.01
CA ASP A 217 -20.22 -47.35 -4.38
C ASP A 217 -18.69 -47.35 -4.34
N ILE A 218 -18.12 -47.27 -3.14
CA ILE A 218 -16.69 -47.04 -2.91
C ILE A 218 -16.08 -48.23 -2.15
N GLU A 219 -14.96 -48.75 -2.65
CA GLU A 219 -14.13 -49.70 -1.95
C GLU A 219 -13.00 -48.97 -1.22
N LEU A 220 -12.86 -49.26 0.07
CA LEU A 220 -11.86 -48.66 0.95
C LEU A 220 -10.66 -49.60 1.13
N GLU A 221 -9.51 -49.00 1.42
CA GLU A 221 -8.34 -49.74 1.87
C GLU A 221 -8.60 -50.43 3.22
N LYS A 222 -7.91 -51.55 3.44
CA LYS A 222 -8.16 -52.42 4.63
C LYS A 222 -8.03 -51.66 5.95
N ASN A 223 -7.03 -50.78 6.03
CA ASN A 223 -6.70 -50.02 7.24
C ASN A 223 -7.32 -48.62 7.27
N ALA A 224 -8.08 -48.21 6.24
CA ALA A 224 -8.68 -46.88 6.18
C ALA A 224 -9.74 -46.68 7.28
N ASP A 225 -9.76 -45.49 7.87
CA ASP A 225 -10.85 -45.07 8.75
C ASP A 225 -12.05 -44.64 7.89
N LYS A 226 -13.07 -45.48 7.88
CA LYS A 226 -14.32 -45.28 7.13
C LYS A 226 -15.04 -43.96 7.49
N ASP A 227 -14.95 -43.52 8.74
CA ASP A 227 -15.71 -42.36 9.24
C ASP A 227 -14.99 -41.08 8.81
N TRP A 228 -13.64 -41.09 8.87
CA TRP A 228 -12.80 -40.01 8.36
C TRP A 228 -12.90 -39.89 6.83
N VAL A 229 -12.76 -41.01 6.08
CA VAL A 229 -12.86 -41.00 4.61
C VAL A 229 -14.21 -40.45 4.14
N HIS A 230 -15.32 -40.82 4.81
CA HIS A 230 -16.62 -40.25 4.46
C HIS A 230 -16.70 -38.75 4.71
N ALA A 231 -16.20 -38.26 5.85
CA ALA A 231 -16.13 -36.83 6.14
C ALA A 231 -15.30 -36.08 5.08
N THR A 232 -14.12 -36.61 4.72
CA THR A 232 -13.27 -36.03 3.68
C THR A 232 -13.95 -36.01 2.32
N ILE A 233 -14.66 -37.08 1.92
CA ILE A 233 -15.44 -37.10 0.67
C ILE A 233 -16.48 -35.98 0.65
N LEU A 234 -17.25 -35.80 1.73
CA LEU A 234 -18.25 -34.74 1.81
C LEU A 234 -17.61 -33.35 1.66
N THR A 235 -16.53 -33.09 2.42
CA THR A 235 -15.80 -31.83 2.36
C THR A 235 -15.19 -31.54 0.98
N GLU A 236 -14.59 -32.54 0.32
CA GLU A 236 -13.98 -32.33 -1.00
C GLU A 236 -15.02 -32.19 -2.12
N ILE A 237 -16.20 -32.82 -1.99
CA ILE A 237 -17.33 -32.55 -2.90
C ILE A 237 -17.87 -31.14 -2.68
N GLU A 238 -18.02 -30.69 -1.44
CA GLU A 238 -18.45 -29.33 -1.12
C GLU A 238 -17.46 -28.30 -1.68
N LYS A 239 -16.15 -28.46 -1.47
CA LYS A 239 -15.11 -27.61 -2.07
C LYS A 239 -15.12 -27.64 -3.58
N TYR A 240 -15.41 -28.79 -4.19
CA TYR A 240 -15.56 -28.86 -5.63
C TYR A 240 -16.77 -28.04 -6.09
N PHE A 241 -17.89 -28.10 -5.36
CA PHE A 241 -19.12 -27.39 -5.70
C PHE A 241 -19.04 -25.88 -5.45
N SER A 242 -18.53 -25.47 -4.29
CA SER A 242 -18.25 -24.08 -3.93
C SER A 242 -16.85 -24.02 -3.32
N PRO A 243 -15.83 -23.60 -4.09
CA PRO A 243 -14.45 -23.55 -3.60
C PRO A 243 -14.26 -22.55 -2.46
N ASP A 244 -13.62 -23.00 -1.38
CA ASP A 244 -13.28 -22.16 -0.23
C ASP A 244 -12.37 -20.99 -0.62
N ILE A 245 -12.62 -19.83 -0.01
CA ILE A 245 -11.72 -18.69 -0.09
C ILE A 245 -10.73 -18.73 1.08
N ASN A 246 -9.46 -18.94 0.76
CA ASN A 246 -8.39 -19.00 1.75
C ASN A 246 -7.88 -17.61 2.10
N TRP A 247 -7.67 -17.39 3.40
CA TRP A 247 -6.95 -16.23 3.91
C TRP A 247 -5.50 -16.57 4.19
N TYR A 248 -4.60 -15.66 3.82
CA TYR A 248 -3.17 -15.78 4.02
C TYR A 248 -2.62 -14.61 4.83
N SER A 249 -1.66 -14.90 5.70
CA SER A 249 -0.81 -13.87 6.31
C SER A 249 0.18 -13.30 5.29
N LEU A 250 0.74 -12.14 5.60
CA LEU A 250 1.81 -11.53 4.79
C LEU A 250 2.98 -12.49 4.58
N LYS A 251 3.34 -13.24 5.63
CA LYS A 251 4.44 -14.21 5.58
C LYS A 251 4.13 -15.38 4.65
N GLU A 252 2.93 -15.94 4.72
CA GLU A 252 2.53 -17.05 3.83
C GLU A 252 2.51 -16.61 2.37
N MET A 253 2.05 -15.39 2.08
CA MET A 253 2.11 -14.84 0.72
C MET A 253 3.56 -14.69 0.22
N MET A 254 4.48 -14.24 1.08
CA MET A 254 5.91 -14.18 0.75
C MET A 254 6.53 -15.57 0.56
N ASP A 255 6.15 -16.54 1.38
CA ASP A 255 6.60 -17.94 1.27
C ASP A 255 6.07 -18.60 -0.03
N LYS A 256 4.95 -18.10 -0.59
CA LYS A 256 4.44 -18.43 -1.93
C LYS A 256 5.20 -17.72 -3.08
N ASN A 257 6.28 -16.99 -2.79
CA ASN A 257 7.10 -16.20 -3.73
C ASN A 257 6.42 -14.96 -4.35
N TYR A 258 5.34 -14.44 -3.74
CA TYR A 258 4.81 -13.14 -4.17
C TYR A 258 5.70 -12.00 -3.70
N ARG A 259 5.90 -11.01 -4.57
CA ARG A 259 6.57 -9.77 -4.20
C ARG A 259 5.64 -8.85 -3.42
N THR A 260 6.19 -7.95 -2.61
CA THR A 260 5.42 -6.98 -1.84
C THR A 260 4.45 -6.16 -2.71
N ASP A 261 4.86 -5.73 -3.90
CA ASP A 261 3.98 -5.00 -4.83
C ASP A 261 2.82 -5.84 -5.34
N GLU A 262 2.97 -7.16 -5.46
CA GLU A 262 1.89 -8.05 -5.89
C GLU A 262 0.93 -8.39 -4.74
N ILE A 263 1.46 -8.47 -3.50
CA ILE A 263 0.66 -8.78 -2.30
C ILE A 263 -0.30 -7.63 -1.96
N PHE A 264 0.19 -6.39 -2.05
CA PHE A 264 -0.60 -5.18 -1.74
C PHE A 264 -1.37 -4.63 -2.94
N GLU A 265 -1.40 -5.33 -4.08
CA GLU A 265 -2.17 -4.92 -5.25
C GLU A 265 -3.68 -4.96 -4.94
N GLY A 266 -4.34 -3.82 -5.15
CA GLY A 266 -5.77 -3.65 -4.88
C GLY A 266 -6.09 -3.19 -3.46
N PRO A 267 -7.31 -3.46 -2.97
CA PRO A 267 -7.78 -2.93 -1.69
C PRO A 267 -7.14 -3.62 -0.49
N LEU A 268 -6.84 -2.83 0.54
CA LEU A 268 -6.39 -3.35 1.83
C LEU A 268 -7.56 -4.01 2.58
N LEU A 269 -7.39 -5.27 2.95
CA LEU A 269 -8.40 -6.07 3.65
C LEU A 269 -8.09 -6.18 5.15
N SER A 270 -9.13 -6.46 5.94
CA SER A 270 -9.07 -6.52 7.40
C SER A 270 -8.73 -7.90 7.94
N ASN A 271 -9.00 -8.96 7.18
CA ASN A 271 -8.88 -10.35 7.63
C ASN A 271 -7.68 -11.11 7.03
N GLY A 272 -6.77 -10.42 6.33
CA GLY A 272 -5.57 -10.99 5.72
C GLY A 272 -5.50 -10.73 4.22
N PHE A 273 -4.79 -11.57 3.50
CA PHE A 273 -4.67 -11.49 2.04
C PHE A 273 -5.43 -12.64 1.37
N ILE A 274 -6.05 -12.34 0.23
CA ILE A 274 -6.69 -13.33 -0.63
C ILE A 274 -5.85 -13.44 -1.90
N ASP A 275 -5.44 -14.66 -2.25
CA ASP A 275 -4.72 -14.92 -3.48
C ASP A 275 -5.64 -14.67 -4.68
N THR A 276 -5.21 -13.77 -5.57
CA THR A 276 -6.00 -13.36 -6.74
C THR A 276 -6.23 -14.51 -7.72
N GLU A 277 -5.29 -15.44 -7.87
CA GLU A 277 -5.45 -16.58 -8.78
C GLU A 277 -6.42 -17.61 -8.20
N GLU A 278 -6.29 -17.96 -6.91
CA GLU A 278 -7.24 -18.83 -6.22
C GLU A 278 -8.67 -18.23 -6.23
N LEU A 279 -8.77 -16.91 -6.06
CA LEU A 279 -10.06 -16.22 -6.13
C LEU A 279 -10.70 -16.32 -7.53
N LYS A 280 -9.92 -16.25 -8.61
CA LYS A 280 -10.43 -16.46 -9.98
C LYS A 280 -10.92 -17.90 -10.19
N GLU A 281 -10.28 -18.87 -9.57
CA GLU A 281 -10.67 -20.28 -9.64
C GLU A 281 -11.95 -20.57 -8.84
N SER A 282 -12.23 -19.80 -7.79
CA SER A 282 -13.48 -19.88 -6.99
C SER A 282 -14.72 -19.29 -7.67
N ASN A 283 -14.73 -19.12 -9.00
CA ASN A 283 -15.91 -18.60 -9.71
C ASN A 283 -17.08 -19.62 -9.71
N LEU A 284 -18.32 -19.12 -9.81
CA LEU A 284 -19.50 -19.97 -9.98
C LEU A 284 -19.30 -20.92 -11.16
N ARG A 285 -19.42 -22.22 -10.90
CA ARG A 285 -19.25 -23.24 -11.93
C ARG A 285 -20.42 -23.22 -12.89
N SER A 286 -20.12 -23.33 -14.18
CA SER A 286 -21.12 -23.52 -15.24
C SER A 286 -21.45 -25.00 -15.47
N GLN A 287 -20.61 -25.92 -14.99
CA GLN A 287 -20.83 -27.36 -15.13
C GLN A 287 -20.19 -28.15 -13.98
N VAL A 288 -20.82 -29.26 -13.62
CA VAL A 288 -20.32 -30.27 -12.69
C VAL A 288 -20.00 -31.52 -13.49
N ARG A 289 -18.74 -31.97 -13.46
CA ARG A 289 -18.29 -33.14 -14.23
C ARG A 289 -18.09 -34.35 -13.35
N LEU A 290 -18.64 -35.48 -13.77
CA LEU A 290 -18.50 -36.73 -13.05
C LEU A 290 -17.04 -37.21 -13.00
N SER A 291 -16.27 -36.97 -14.06
CA SER A 291 -14.83 -37.30 -14.12
C SER A 291 -14.01 -36.60 -13.05
N ASP A 292 -14.32 -35.34 -12.75
CA ASP A 292 -13.58 -34.55 -11.78
C ASP A 292 -13.84 -35.09 -10.37
N LEU A 293 -15.11 -35.38 -10.06
CA LEU A 293 -15.52 -36.00 -8.79
C LEU A 293 -14.90 -37.39 -8.61
N ILE A 294 -14.80 -38.19 -9.68
CA ILE A 294 -14.09 -39.49 -9.63
C ILE A 294 -12.65 -39.28 -9.22
N ASN A 295 -11.93 -38.34 -9.84
CA ASN A 295 -10.52 -38.09 -9.53
C ASN A 295 -10.37 -37.58 -8.10
N ILE A 296 -11.18 -36.61 -7.69
CA ILE A 296 -11.17 -36.05 -6.34
C ILE A 296 -11.38 -37.13 -5.29
N ILE A 297 -12.39 -38.01 -5.48
CA ILE A 297 -12.66 -39.08 -4.52
C ILE A 297 -11.56 -40.15 -4.55
N MET A 298 -11.00 -40.48 -5.72
CA MET A 298 -9.91 -41.46 -5.85
C MET A 298 -8.58 -40.97 -5.23
N ASP A 299 -8.35 -39.66 -5.18
CA ASP A 299 -7.15 -39.05 -4.59
C ASP A 299 -7.17 -39.03 -3.05
N ILE A 300 -8.32 -39.33 -2.43
CA ILE A 300 -8.46 -39.37 -0.96
C ILE A 300 -7.75 -40.61 -0.40
N ASP A 301 -6.86 -40.40 0.56
CA ASP A 301 -6.15 -41.49 1.24
C ASP A 301 -7.14 -42.46 1.90
N GLY A 302 -6.98 -43.75 1.62
CA GLY A 302 -7.88 -44.81 2.07
C GLY A 302 -9.01 -45.18 1.11
N VAL A 303 -9.19 -44.47 -0.01
CA VAL A 303 -10.03 -44.93 -1.13
C VAL A 303 -9.21 -45.85 -2.04
N LYS A 304 -9.72 -47.04 -2.31
CA LYS A 304 -9.05 -48.04 -3.16
C LYS A 304 -9.58 -48.04 -4.60
N ILE A 305 -10.91 -48.06 -4.76
CA ILE A 305 -11.56 -47.97 -6.07
C ILE A 305 -13.01 -47.51 -5.94
N ILE A 306 -13.48 -46.71 -6.90
CA ILE A 306 -14.91 -46.40 -7.08
C ILE A 306 -15.50 -47.45 -8.02
N LYS A 307 -16.47 -48.25 -7.53
CA LYS A 307 -17.14 -49.29 -8.31
C LYS A 307 -18.18 -48.71 -9.26
N GLN A 308 -18.95 -47.74 -8.76
CA GLN A 308 -19.97 -47.03 -9.51
C GLN A 308 -20.16 -45.64 -8.91
N ILE A 309 -20.41 -44.64 -9.76
CA ILE A 309 -20.80 -43.30 -9.34
C ILE A 309 -21.75 -42.68 -10.36
N THR A 310 -22.77 -41.97 -9.90
CA THR A 310 -23.76 -41.29 -10.75
C THR A 310 -24.11 -39.93 -10.18
N LEU A 311 -24.43 -38.98 -11.07
CA LEU A 311 -24.97 -37.67 -10.73
C LEU A 311 -26.42 -37.58 -11.16
N LYS A 312 -27.27 -36.99 -10.32
CA LYS A 312 -28.66 -36.65 -10.68
C LYS A 312 -28.99 -35.25 -10.19
N ASP A 313 -29.69 -34.48 -11.01
CA ASP A 313 -30.22 -33.16 -10.68
C ASP A 313 -31.76 -33.17 -10.59
N CYS A 314 -32.34 -32.09 -10.09
CA CYS A 314 -33.79 -32.01 -9.85
C CYS A 314 -34.61 -32.03 -11.17
N GLN A 315 -33.97 -31.81 -12.32
CA GLN A 315 -34.63 -31.73 -13.63
C GLN A 315 -34.75 -33.09 -14.33
N GLY A 316 -34.20 -34.16 -13.74
CA GLY A 316 -34.32 -35.51 -14.28
C GLY A 316 -33.34 -35.79 -15.43
N SER A 317 -32.08 -35.38 -15.28
CA SER A 317 -30.97 -35.81 -16.15
C SER A 317 -30.93 -37.34 -16.36
N GLU A 318 -30.57 -37.79 -17.57
CA GLU A 318 -30.50 -39.21 -17.90
C GLU A 318 -29.37 -39.91 -17.12
N GLU A 319 -29.50 -41.24 -16.88
CA GLU A 319 -28.59 -42.02 -16.02
C GLU A 319 -27.11 -42.09 -16.47
N ASN A 320 -26.72 -41.42 -17.56
CA ASN A 320 -25.35 -41.43 -18.10
C ASN A 320 -24.82 -40.04 -18.50
N ASP A 321 -25.31 -38.96 -17.88
CA ASP A 321 -24.74 -37.63 -18.11
C ASP A 321 -23.40 -37.48 -17.36
N TRP A 322 -22.30 -37.47 -18.11
CA TRP A 322 -20.94 -37.21 -17.61
C TRP A 322 -20.73 -35.77 -17.12
N SER A 323 -21.69 -34.88 -17.39
CA SER A 323 -21.66 -33.48 -16.99
C SER A 323 -23.07 -32.92 -16.80
N LEU A 324 -23.28 -32.18 -15.72
CA LEU A 324 -24.49 -31.41 -15.45
C LEU A 324 -24.22 -29.91 -15.65
N CYS A 325 -25.06 -29.22 -16.41
CA CYS A 325 -24.96 -27.77 -16.61
C CYS A 325 -25.60 -27.03 -15.43
N ILE A 326 -24.91 -26.02 -14.92
CA ILE A 326 -25.41 -25.14 -13.87
C ILE A 326 -25.82 -23.81 -14.51
N GLY A 327 -27.03 -23.36 -14.21
CA GLY A 327 -27.54 -22.08 -14.70
C GLY A 327 -26.74 -20.89 -14.18
N GLU A 328 -26.75 -19.79 -14.93
CA GLU A 328 -26.07 -18.54 -14.53
C GLU A 328 -26.58 -18.04 -13.17
N GLY A 329 -25.66 -17.57 -12.32
CA GLY A 329 -25.97 -17.08 -10.98
C GLY A 329 -26.44 -18.15 -9.99
N LYS A 330 -26.17 -19.43 -10.28
CA LYS A 330 -26.46 -20.54 -9.38
C LYS A 330 -25.20 -21.32 -8.99
N LYS A 331 -25.21 -21.92 -7.80
CA LYS A 331 -24.19 -22.86 -7.32
C LYS A 331 -24.75 -24.28 -7.16
N PRO A 332 -23.95 -25.32 -7.44
CA PRO A 332 -24.32 -26.68 -7.07
C PRO A 332 -24.27 -26.86 -5.55
N VAL A 333 -25.22 -27.61 -4.99
CA VAL A 333 -25.24 -27.99 -3.56
C VAL A 333 -25.49 -29.48 -3.47
N LEU A 334 -24.76 -30.17 -2.59
CA LEU A 334 -24.92 -31.60 -2.40
C LEU A 334 -26.30 -31.91 -1.82
N ALA A 335 -27.02 -32.84 -2.43
CA ALA A 335 -28.31 -33.29 -1.90
C ALA A 335 -28.11 -33.99 -0.54
N PRO A 336 -29.03 -33.82 0.43
CA PRO A 336 -28.91 -34.41 1.75
C PRO A 336 -28.66 -35.92 1.73
N THR A 337 -27.87 -36.40 2.70
CA THR A 337 -27.54 -37.82 2.87
C THR A 337 -28.44 -38.52 3.89
N THR A 338 -29.19 -37.77 4.71
CA THR A 338 -30.03 -38.31 5.79
C THR A 338 -31.52 -38.20 5.48
N SER A 339 -32.31 -39.11 6.03
CA SER A 339 -33.77 -39.16 5.88
C SER A 339 -34.53 -38.17 6.77
N THR A 340 -33.81 -37.40 7.62
CA THR A 340 -34.39 -36.43 8.54
C THR A 340 -34.45 -35.01 7.98
N ALA A 341 -33.83 -34.76 6.82
CA ALA A 341 -34.03 -33.52 6.10
C ALA A 341 -35.50 -33.40 5.70
N GLU A 342 -36.10 -32.20 5.86
CA GLU A 342 -37.47 -31.93 5.43
C GLU A 342 -37.65 -32.43 3.99
N GLU A 343 -38.69 -33.24 3.76
CA GLU A 343 -39.00 -33.72 2.41
C GLU A 343 -39.39 -32.52 1.57
N ASP A 344 -38.42 -32.03 0.79
CA ASP A 344 -38.65 -30.96 -0.15
C ASP A 344 -39.51 -31.51 -1.29
N GLU A 345 -40.81 -31.21 -1.23
CA GLU A 345 -41.81 -31.68 -2.21
C GLU A 345 -41.43 -31.31 -3.65
N GLU A 346 -40.63 -30.25 -3.83
CA GLU A 346 -40.19 -29.74 -5.12
C GLU A 346 -38.94 -30.46 -5.68
N CYS A 347 -38.10 -31.06 -4.83
CA CYS A 347 -36.94 -31.85 -5.27
C CYS A 347 -36.54 -32.96 -4.27
N PRO A 348 -37.06 -34.20 -4.42
CA PRO A 348 -36.82 -35.33 -3.51
C PRO A 348 -35.51 -36.10 -3.82
N LEU A 349 -34.41 -35.38 -4.05
CA LEU A 349 -33.10 -35.97 -4.32
C LEU A 349 -32.34 -36.32 -3.04
N ARG A 350 -31.57 -37.41 -3.07
CA ARG A 350 -30.69 -37.83 -1.97
C ARG A 350 -29.35 -38.35 -2.50
N SER A 351 -28.29 -37.98 -1.81
CA SER A 351 -26.94 -38.52 -2.06
C SER A 351 -26.75 -39.80 -1.25
N VAL A 352 -26.21 -40.84 -1.88
CA VAL A 352 -26.05 -42.17 -1.27
C VAL A 352 -24.62 -42.67 -1.45
N PHE A 353 -23.91 -42.88 -0.34
CA PHE A 353 -22.55 -43.39 -0.35
C PHE A 353 -22.49 -44.77 0.31
N ASN A 354 -22.16 -45.80 -0.45
CA ASN A 354 -21.97 -47.15 0.05
C ASN A 354 -20.48 -47.48 0.13
N TYR A 355 -20.06 -48.07 1.24
CA TYR A 355 -18.65 -48.42 1.47
C TYR A 355 -18.47 -49.92 1.62
N SER A 356 -17.39 -50.45 1.04
CA SER A 356 -17.00 -51.86 1.17
C SER A 356 -15.50 -52.01 1.45
N LYS A 357 -15.12 -53.03 2.22
CA LYS A 357 -13.73 -53.48 2.36
C LYS A 357 -13.63 -54.89 1.81
N ASP A 358 -12.93 -55.04 0.69
CA ASP A 358 -12.98 -56.22 -0.19
C ASP A 358 -14.45 -56.54 -0.59
N VAL A 359 -15.07 -57.53 0.06
CA VAL A 359 -16.45 -57.99 -0.21
C VAL A 359 -17.44 -57.63 0.91
N LEU A 360 -16.96 -57.04 2.00
CA LEU A 360 -17.78 -56.77 3.19
C LEU A 360 -18.30 -55.33 3.17
N PRO A 361 -19.63 -55.11 3.23
CA PRO A 361 -20.19 -53.77 3.36
C PRO A 361 -19.84 -53.20 4.74
N VAL A 362 -19.57 -51.90 4.77
CA VAL A 362 -19.13 -51.19 5.97
C VAL A 362 -20.08 -50.02 6.23
N ILE A 363 -20.54 -49.91 7.48
CA ILE A 363 -21.47 -48.86 7.90
C ILE A 363 -20.69 -47.72 8.54
N VAL A 364 -20.92 -46.49 8.07
CA VAL A 364 -20.33 -45.26 8.61
C VAL A 364 -21.07 -44.83 9.89
N ASN A 365 -20.33 -44.37 10.89
CA ASN A 365 -20.88 -43.80 12.12
C ASN A 365 -21.04 -42.29 11.97
N GLN A 366 -22.29 -41.85 11.80
CA GLN A 366 -22.64 -40.45 11.55
C GLN A 366 -22.18 -39.49 12.66
N SER A 367 -22.15 -39.92 13.92
CA SER A 367 -21.66 -39.06 15.02
C SER A 367 -20.16 -38.79 14.94
N LYS A 368 -19.38 -39.76 14.46
CA LYS A 368 -17.93 -39.57 14.23
C LYS A 368 -17.66 -38.72 13.01
N VAL A 369 -18.42 -38.90 11.94
CA VAL A 369 -18.36 -38.06 10.73
C VAL A 369 -18.61 -36.60 11.10
N ALA A 370 -19.67 -36.32 11.86
CA ALA A 370 -19.97 -34.97 12.33
C ALA A 370 -18.82 -34.38 13.17
N ALA A 371 -18.15 -35.18 14.00
CA ALA A 371 -16.99 -34.73 14.76
C ALA A 371 -15.79 -34.38 13.86
N TYR A 372 -15.51 -35.17 12.82
CA TYR A 372 -14.45 -34.85 11.85
C TYR A 372 -14.78 -33.60 11.03
N LEU A 373 -16.02 -33.44 10.58
CA LEU A 373 -16.45 -32.23 9.86
C LEU A 373 -16.29 -30.98 10.75
N ALA A 374 -16.68 -31.06 12.02
CA ALA A 374 -16.48 -29.97 12.98
C ALA A 374 -14.98 -29.67 13.21
N GLU A 375 -14.13 -30.69 13.27
CA GLU A 375 -12.68 -30.52 13.36
C GLU A 375 -12.09 -29.82 12.13
N PHE A 376 -12.49 -30.24 10.92
CA PHE A 376 -12.06 -29.59 9.68
C PHE A 376 -12.45 -28.11 9.65
N LYS A 377 -13.70 -27.79 10.02
CA LYS A 377 -14.18 -26.41 10.14
C LYS A 377 -13.37 -25.61 11.17
N ALA A 378 -13.17 -26.15 12.37
CA ALA A 378 -12.41 -25.46 13.43
C ALA A 378 -10.95 -25.17 13.02
N ASN A 379 -10.32 -26.08 12.28
CA ASN A 379 -8.98 -25.89 11.75
C ASN A 379 -8.93 -24.76 10.70
N LEU A 380 -9.92 -24.67 9.81
CA LEU A 380 -10.04 -23.58 8.83
C LEU A 380 -10.23 -22.22 9.51
N VAL A 381 -11.13 -22.12 10.50
CA VAL A 381 -11.34 -20.88 11.27
C VAL A 381 -10.07 -20.46 11.98
N SER A 382 -9.36 -21.40 12.61
CA SER A 382 -8.09 -21.14 13.30
C SER A 382 -7.01 -20.64 12.34
N LYS A 383 -6.90 -21.24 11.15
CA LYS A 383 -5.97 -20.80 10.09
C LYS A 383 -6.30 -19.37 9.62
N ASN A 384 -7.56 -19.08 9.35
CA ASN A 384 -8.01 -17.75 8.91
C ASN A 384 -7.78 -16.69 10.01
N ALA A 385 -7.97 -17.03 11.28
CA ALA A 385 -7.68 -16.13 12.39
C ALA A 385 -6.18 -15.77 12.49
N LEU A 386 -5.29 -16.72 12.17
CA LEU A 386 -3.85 -16.48 12.13
C LEU A 386 -3.43 -15.62 10.92
N ALA A 387 -4.12 -15.75 9.79
CA ALA A 387 -3.87 -14.95 8.58
C ALA A 387 -4.02 -13.44 8.82
N LYS A 388 -4.91 -13.05 9.74
CA LYS A 388 -5.12 -11.67 10.17
C LYS A 388 -3.92 -11.05 10.89
N LEU A 389 -3.05 -11.87 11.48
CA LEU A 389 -1.90 -11.39 12.25
C LEU A 389 -0.75 -10.97 11.31
N ASN A 390 -0.08 -9.86 11.66
CA ASN A 390 1.07 -9.32 10.92
C ASN A 390 0.78 -8.94 9.46
N SER A 391 -0.35 -8.27 9.20
CA SER A 391 -0.74 -7.77 7.87
C SER A 391 0.11 -6.60 7.34
N ARG A 392 1.10 -6.13 8.11
CA ARG A 392 1.94 -4.98 7.76
C ARG A 392 3.43 -5.29 7.87
N LEU A 393 4.20 -4.73 6.93
CA LEU A 393 5.65 -4.73 7.01
C LEU A 393 6.11 -3.81 8.13
N LYS A 394 6.98 -4.33 8.99
CA LYS A 394 7.62 -3.52 10.04
C LYS A 394 8.77 -2.73 9.44
N ILE A 395 8.75 -1.41 9.63
CA ILE A 395 9.91 -0.56 9.38
C ILE A 395 10.93 -0.85 10.49
N LYS A 396 12.21 -0.92 10.14
CA LYS A 396 13.28 -1.06 11.12
C LYS A 396 13.36 0.22 11.93
N GLU A 397 13.27 0.11 13.25
CA GLU A 397 13.46 1.26 14.14
C GLU A 397 14.95 1.56 14.27
N GLY A 398 15.31 2.82 14.09
CA GLY A 398 16.65 3.33 14.32
C GLY A 398 16.87 3.71 15.77
N LYS A 399 18.15 3.77 16.15
CA LYS A 399 18.58 4.32 17.43
C LYS A 399 19.10 5.74 17.18
N PHE A 400 18.60 6.70 17.94
CA PHE A 400 19.19 8.03 17.97
C PHE A 400 20.61 7.97 18.52
N VAL A 401 21.54 8.44 17.71
CA VAL A 401 22.95 8.66 18.05
C VAL A 401 23.19 10.11 17.65
N GLY A 402 23.68 10.97 18.54
CA GLY A 402 23.91 12.39 18.25
C GLY A 402 24.99 12.57 17.17
N ILE A 403 24.65 12.32 15.91
CA ILE A 403 25.58 12.24 14.77
C ILE A 403 26.18 13.60 14.43
N ASP A 404 25.56 14.67 14.89
CA ASP A 404 26.02 16.06 14.79
C ASP A 404 26.97 16.48 15.93
N GLU A 405 27.16 15.69 16.98
CA GLU A 405 28.02 16.07 18.10
C GLU A 405 29.50 16.16 17.70
N THR A 406 30.13 17.33 17.87
CA THR A 406 31.56 17.52 17.52
C THR A 406 32.34 18.21 18.62
N SER A 407 33.61 17.83 18.76
CA SER A 407 34.64 18.58 19.49
C SER A 407 35.62 19.23 18.52
N THR A 408 36.32 20.28 18.98
CA THR A 408 37.40 20.89 18.18
C THR A 408 38.55 19.91 17.95
N LEU A 409 39.03 19.84 16.71
CA LEU A 409 40.22 19.04 16.33
C LEU A 409 41.48 19.50 17.05
N GLN A 410 41.49 20.74 17.57
CA GLN A 410 42.62 21.31 18.29
C GLN A 410 42.91 20.57 19.60
N ASN A 411 41.91 19.88 20.16
CA ASN A 411 42.06 19.09 21.37
C ASN A 411 42.90 17.82 21.16
N ASP A 412 42.97 17.33 19.92
CA ASP A 412 43.69 16.10 19.55
C ASP A 412 45.16 16.36 19.17
N PHE A 413 45.58 17.62 19.11
CA PHE A 413 46.97 17.97 18.82
C PHE A 413 47.91 17.63 19.99
N PRO A 414 49.18 17.25 19.70
CA PRO A 414 50.17 17.04 20.75
C PRO A 414 50.35 18.29 21.63
N ASP A 415 50.48 18.10 22.94
CA ASP A 415 50.58 19.19 23.93
C ASP A 415 51.73 20.18 23.66
N THR A 416 52.77 19.76 22.93
CA THR A 416 53.88 20.63 22.52
C THR A 416 53.43 21.83 21.68
N TYR A 417 52.30 21.71 20.97
CA TYR A 417 51.70 22.80 20.20
C TYR A 417 51.07 23.87 21.11
N GLY A 418 50.67 23.49 22.33
CA GLY A 418 50.13 24.41 23.35
C GLY A 418 48.73 24.93 23.04
N ILE A 419 47.97 24.21 22.20
CA ILE A 419 46.60 24.56 21.79
C ILE A 419 45.52 23.63 22.36
N SER A 420 45.92 22.51 22.97
CA SER A 420 45.04 21.58 23.67
C SER A 420 44.37 22.24 24.89
N PRO A 421 43.38 21.60 25.54
CA PRO A 421 42.72 22.15 26.72
C PRO A 421 43.66 22.49 27.88
N PHE A 422 44.82 21.82 27.96
CA PHE A 422 45.85 22.11 28.97
C PHE A 422 46.59 23.43 28.69
N GLY A 423 46.68 23.82 27.42
CA GLY A 423 47.31 25.06 26.97
C GLY A 423 48.80 25.16 27.32
N LEU A 424 49.30 26.40 27.36
CA LEU A 424 50.69 26.70 27.72
C LEU A 424 50.81 27.04 29.22
N PRO A 425 51.96 26.74 29.86
CA PRO A 425 52.18 27.12 31.25
C PRO A 425 52.12 28.64 31.44
N ALA A 426 51.69 29.08 32.63
CA ALA A 426 51.56 30.50 32.94
C ALA A 426 52.88 31.29 32.73
N THR A 427 54.02 30.62 32.93
CA THR A 427 55.38 31.14 32.74
C THR A 427 55.80 31.29 31.27
N ALA A 428 55.03 30.77 30.31
CA ALA A 428 55.33 30.91 28.89
C ALA A 428 55.36 32.38 28.46
N SER A 429 56.29 32.71 27.56
CA SER A 429 56.47 34.07 27.05
C SER A 429 55.22 34.56 26.30
N ILE A 430 55.03 35.88 26.25
CA ILE A 430 53.94 36.49 25.47
C ILE A 430 54.01 36.05 24.01
N ALA A 431 55.22 36.05 23.42
CA ALA A 431 55.43 35.59 22.05
C ALA A 431 54.94 34.15 21.82
N ARG A 432 55.23 33.22 22.74
CA ARG A 432 54.78 31.83 22.61
C ARG A 432 53.27 31.69 22.75
N LYS A 433 52.65 32.45 23.65
CA LYS A 433 51.19 32.53 23.80
C LYS A 433 50.53 33.10 22.54
N SER A 434 51.11 34.14 21.95
CA SER A 434 50.63 34.72 20.69
C SER A 434 50.74 33.76 19.51
N GLN A 435 51.83 32.97 19.42
CA GLN A 435 51.99 31.94 18.39
C GLN A 435 50.94 30.82 18.53
N ALA A 436 50.65 30.38 19.75
CA ALA A 436 49.60 29.40 19.99
C ALA A 436 48.23 29.96 19.56
N LEU A 437 47.90 31.19 19.93
CA LEU A 437 46.66 31.86 19.47
C LEU A 437 46.60 31.99 17.94
N GLN A 438 47.73 32.28 17.29
CA GLN A 438 47.79 32.35 15.82
C GLN A 438 47.48 30.99 15.18
N LEU A 439 48.02 29.90 15.73
CA LEU A 439 47.70 28.54 15.26
C LEU A 439 46.24 28.17 15.52
N LYS A 440 45.70 28.48 16.72
CA LYS A 440 44.27 28.29 17.01
C LYS A 440 43.41 29.03 15.98
N GLY A 441 43.74 30.28 15.68
CA GLY A 441 43.05 31.08 14.66
C GLY A 441 43.11 30.47 13.26
N TYR A 442 44.24 29.85 12.88
CA TYR A 442 44.36 29.13 11.62
C TYR A 442 43.48 27.86 11.58
N LEU A 443 43.45 27.10 12.68
CA LEU A 443 42.71 25.83 12.75
C LEU A 443 41.19 26.00 12.87
N ILE A 444 40.71 27.14 13.40
CA ILE A 444 39.27 27.48 13.46
C ILE A 444 38.58 27.35 12.10
N PHE A 445 39.27 27.69 11.01
CA PHE A 445 38.71 27.56 9.66
C PHE A 445 38.29 26.12 9.36
N PHE A 446 39.14 25.15 9.68
CA PHE A 446 38.87 23.74 9.44
C PHE A 446 37.84 23.19 10.44
N ASP A 447 37.94 23.59 11.72
CA ASP A 447 36.94 23.25 12.73
C ASP A 447 35.54 23.68 12.30
N GLN A 448 35.36 24.91 11.81
CA GLN A 448 34.05 25.40 11.41
C GLN A 448 33.52 24.68 10.16
N ILE A 449 34.38 24.31 9.21
CA ILE A 449 33.99 23.51 8.05
C ILE A 449 33.46 22.15 8.51
N LEU A 450 34.20 21.47 9.39
CA LEU A 450 33.77 20.18 9.94
C LEU A 450 32.48 20.30 10.73
N ALA A 451 32.39 21.29 11.64
CA ALA A 451 31.17 21.59 12.39
C ALA A 451 29.96 21.80 11.47
N THR A 452 30.17 22.47 10.33
CA THR A 452 29.14 22.65 9.29
C THR A 452 28.71 21.30 8.70
N TYR A 453 29.63 20.40 8.33
CA TYR A 453 29.27 19.09 7.80
C TYR A 453 28.49 18.24 8.80
N PHE A 454 28.92 18.19 10.06
CA PHE A 454 28.22 17.46 11.11
C PHE A 454 26.83 18.04 11.41
N ALA A 455 26.69 19.37 11.40
CA ALA A 455 25.39 20.03 11.52
C ALA A 455 24.43 19.63 10.38
N HIS A 456 24.92 19.57 9.14
CA HIS A 456 24.10 19.07 8.01
C HIS A 456 23.70 17.61 8.18
N LEU A 457 24.62 16.76 8.67
CA LEU A 457 24.34 15.35 8.92
C LEU A 457 23.21 15.17 9.95
N GLY A 458 23.22 15.95 11.03
CA GLY A 458 22.12 15.98 12.01
C GLY A 458 20.79 16.50 11.48
N LYS A 459 20.77 17.15 10.31
CA LYS A 459 19.57 17.72 9.67
C LYS A 459 19.05 16.92 8.49
N VAL A 460 19.63 15.77 8.16
CA VAL A 460 19.17 14.91 7.05
C VAL A 460 17.69 14.56 7.20
N ARG A 461 17.27 14.11 8.38
CA ARG A 461 15.86 13.79 8.66
C ARG A 461 14.94 14.97 8.37
N ASP A 462 15.30 16.15 8.88
CA ASP A 462 14.51 17.37 8.78
C ASP A 462 14.46 17.87 7.32
N LEU A 463 15.54 17.73 6.54
CA LEU A 463 15.60 18.11 5.13
C LEU A 463 14.64 17.30 4.25
N PHE A 464 14.54 16.00 4.51
CA PHE A 464 13.64 15.09 3.79
C PHE A 464 12.22 15.03 4.37
N ALA A 465 11.89 15.84 5.37
CA ALA A 465 10.52 15.94 5.87
C ALA A 465 9.62 16.59 4.81
N ILE A 466 8.38 16.09 4.67
CA ILE A 466 7.41 16.61 3.70
C ILE A 466 6.87 17.97 4.15
N ASP A 467 6.57 18.12 5.45
CA ASP A 467 6.06 19.38 6.01
C ASP A 467 7.18 20.19 6.63
N ARG A 468 7.76 21.11 5.85
CA ARG A 468 8.89 21.93 6.30
C ARG A 468 8.71 23.40 5.95
N GLY A 469 7.98 23.72 4.88
CA GLY A 469 7.90 25.07 4.35
C GLY A 469 9.29 25.57 3.92
N LEU A 470 9.53 26.87 4.11
CA LEU A 470 10.72 27.58 3.62
C LEU A 470 11.83 27.70 4.67
N LEU A 471 11.96 26.72 5.58
CA LEU A 471 13.02 26.72 6.58
C LEU A 471 14.41 26.65 5.92
N PRO A 472 15.47 27.23 6.54
CA PRO A 472 16.84 27.20 6.00
C PRO A 472 17.30 25.79 5.64
N THR A 473 18.05 25.61 4.56
CA THR A 473 18.56 24.28 4.13
C THR A 473 20.04 24.10 4.41
N TYR A 474 20.77 25.18 4.70
CA TYR A 474 22.16 25.13 5.12
C TYR A 474 22.25 25.34 6.64
N PHE A 475 23.12 24.56 7.27
CA PHE A 475 23.27 24.56 8.73
C PHE A 475 24.73 24.60 9.13
N THR A 476 25.00 25.28 10.23
CA THR A 476 26.27 25.19 10.92
C THR A 476 26.03 25.15 12.42
N GLN A 477 27.06 24.82 13.18
CA GLN A 477 27.00 24.81 14.65
C GLN A 477 28.24 25.46 15.25
N ALA A 478 28.10 25.95 16.47
CA ALA A 478 29.20 26.54 17.20
C ALA A 478 30.30 25.51 17.49
N ILE A 479 31.56 25.91 17.34
CA ILE A 479 32.71 25.07 17.72
C ILE A 479 32.70 24.93 19.24
N LYS A 480 32.46 23.71 19.72
CA LYS A 480 32.42 23.38 21.14
C LYS A 480 33.84 23.16 21.68
N GLU A 481 34.00 23.40 22.97
CA GLU A 481 35.21 23.08 23.75
C GLU A 481 36.49 23.82 23.34
N LEU A 482 36.39 24.90 22.55
CA LEU A 482 37.56 25.71 22.18
C LEU A 482 37.85 26.81 23.22
N THR A 483 39.02 26.73 23.84
CA THR A 483 39.51 27.76 24.76
C THR A 483 40.01 29.00 24.01
N ASP A 484 39.78 30.20 24.59
CA ASP A 484 40.16 31.51 24.03
C ASP A 484 39.40 31.94 22.76
N LEU A 485 38.25 31.33 22.44
CA LEU A 485 37.45 31.68 21.26
C LEU A 485 37.07 33.17 21.22
N ASP A 486 36.81 33.77 22.38
CA ASP A 486 36.51 35.21 22.57
C ASP A 486 37.65 36.14 22.11
N LYS A 487 38.88 35.63 22.01
CA LYS A 487 40.06 36.38 21.54
C LYS A 487 40.32 36.19 20.05
N LEU A 488 39.65 35.23 19.42
CA LEU A 488 39.93 34.79 18.05
C LEU A 488 38.86 35.26 17.06
N VAL A 489 37.60 35.33 17.50
CA VAL A 489 36.47 35.75 16.67
C VAL A 489 35.62 36.80 17.37
N GLU A 490 35.06 37.70 16.58
CA GLU A 490 34.08 38.69 17.03
C GLU A 490 32.68 38.29 16.53
N ASP A 491 31.65 38.65 17.29
CA ASP A 491 30.24 38.47 16.90
C ASP A 491 29.81 37.02 16.58
N TYR A 492 30.36 36.05 17.31
CA TYR A 492 30.12 34.61 17.14
C TYR A 492 29.14 34.06 18.20
N PRO A 493 27.87 33.75 17.84
CA PRO A 493 26.91 33.16 18.77
C PRO A 493 27.29 31.72 19.16
N GLN A 494 27.73 31.51 20.40
CA GLN A 494 28.17 30.18 20.86
C GLN A 494 27.02 29.28 21.35
N ASN A 495 25.85 29.86 21.66
CA ASN A 495 24.72 29.15 22.26
C ASN A 495 23.46 29.19 21.36
N ASP A 496 23.60 29.66 20.12
CA ASP A 496 22.48 29.83 19.17
C ASP A 496 22.95 29.47 17.76
N ASP A 497 22.89 28.18 17.44
CA ASP A 497 23.33 27.65 16.14
C ASP A 497 22.48 28.16 14.97
N ALA A 498 21.22 28.53 15.23
CA ALA A 498 20.34 29.10 14.20
C ALA A 498 20.80 30.51 13.82
N LEU A 499 21.06 31.37 14.81
CA LEU A 499 21.62 32.70 14.57
C LEU A 499 23.03 32.62 13.96
N LEU A 500 23.84 31.65 14.36
CA LEU A 500 25.15 31.42 13.77
C LEU A 500 25.05 31.04 12.28
N SER A 501 24.13 30.14 11.95
CA SER A 501 23.86 29.75 10.55
C SER A 501 23.39 30.94 9.71
N GLU A 502 22.50 31.78 10.27
CA GLU A 502 22.07 33.01 9.63
C GLU A 502 23.25 33.93 9.30
N LYS A 503 24.23 34.06 10.20
CA LYS A 503 25.37 34.95 9.99
C LYS A 503 26.43 34.42 9.03
N ILE A 504 26.73 33.12 9.09
CA ILE A 504 27.94 32.56 8.45
C ILE A 504 27.64 31.83 7.15
N ILE A 505 26.44 31.28 6.96
CA ILE A 505 26.17 30.42 5.79
C ILE A 505 24.90 30.77 5.01
N SER A 506 23.98 31.56 5.57
CA SER A 506 22.72 31.89 4.89
C SER A 506 22.88 32.55 3.53
N PHE A 507 23.99 33.28 3.30
CA PHE A 507 24.26 33.92 2.00
C PHE A 507 24.51 32.91 0.87
N LEU A 508 24.76 31.63 1.20
CA LEU A 508 24.88 30.52 0.26
C LEU A 508 23.57 29.71 0.11
N ASP A 509 22.57 30.00 0.94
CA ASP A 509 21.35 29.20 1.03
C ASP A 509 20.23 29.81 0.18
N ASP A 510 20.09 29.32 -1.06
CA ASP A 510 18.83 29.47 -1.80
C ASP A 510 17.85 28.39 -1.29
N ASN A 511 17.16 28.72 -0.19
CA ASN A 511 16.25 27.81 0.47
C ASN A 511 15.06 27.42 -0.43
N ILE A 512 14.62 28.30 -1.32
CA ILE A 512 13.51 28.06 -2.25
C ILE A 512 13.95 27.05 -3.32
N GLU A 513 15.04 27.34 -4.03
CA GLU A 513 15.54 26.47 -5.10
C GLU A 513 15.85 25.07 -4.55
N ARG A 514 16.61 25.00 -3.46
CA ARG A 514 17.01 23.72 -2.87
C ARG A 514 15.83 22.93 -2.29
N ARG A 515 14.85 23.61 -1.68
CA ARG A 515 13.64 22.92 -1.21
C ARG A 515 12.84 22.36 -2.37
N ASN A 516 12.74 23.11 -3.47
CA ASN A 516 12.05 22.67 -4.68
C ASN A 516 12.70 21.41 -5.28
N GLU A 517 14.03 21.35 -5.37
CA GLU A 517 14.78 20.17 -5.82
C GLU A 517 14.54 18.93 -4.93
N ILE A 518 14.55 19.12 -3.60
CA ILE A 518 14.26 18.03 -2.65
C ILE A 518 12.84 17.49 -2.85
N LEU A 519 11.85 18.37 -3.01
CA LEU A 519 10.47 17.97 -3.24
C LEU A 519 10.30 17.26 -4.59
N ASP A 520 10.99 17.71 -5.64
CA ASP A 520 11.01 17.01 -6.93
C ASP A 520 11.63 15.61 -6.81
N HIS A 521 12.69 15.46 -6.03
CA HIS A 521 13.26 14.14 -5.72
C HIS A 521 12.26 13.23 -4.98
N LEU A 522 11.52 13.77 -4.01
CA LEU A 522 10.50 13.01 -3.27
C LEU A 522 9.32 12.62 -4.17
N LEU A 523 8.84 13.53 -5.02
CA LEU A 523 7.78 13.27 -6.01
C LEU A 523 8.19 12.23 -7.05
N ALA A 524 9.45 12.26 -7.48
CA ALA A 524 9.99 11.31 -8.47
C ALA A 524 9.93 9.86 -7.98
N ARG A 525 9.93 9.61 -6.66
CA ARG A 525 9.73 8.26 -6.09
C ARG A 525 8.38 7.66 -6.46
N PHE A 526 7.39 8.51 -6.75
CA PHE A 526 6.06 8.12 -7.18
C PHE A 526 5.80 8.36 -8.67
N ALA A 527 6.86 8.68 -9.43
CA ALA A 527 6.77 9.07 -10.84
C ALA A 527 5.84 10.27 -11.10
N GLU A 528 5.73 11.18 -10.12
CA GLU A 528 4.92 12.39 -10.23
C GLU A 528 5.79 13.59 -10.66
N GLN A 529 5.20 14.51 -11.43
CA GLN A 529 5.86 15.72 -11.90
C GLN A 529 4.92 16.93 -11.82
N PHE A 530 5.48 18.09 -11.47
CA PHE A 530 4.75 19.36 -11.33
C PHE A 530 5.14 20.40 -12.39
N SER A 531 5.90 20.00 -13.41
CA SER A 531 6.50 20.89 -14.41
C SER A 531 5.49 21.80 -15.12
N GLU A 532 4.32 21.27 -15.53
CA GLU A 532 3.28 22.05 -16.21
C GLU A 532 2.67 23.13 -15.30
N TYR A 533 2.37 22.77 -14.05
CA TYR A 533 1.84 23.70 -13.06
C TYR A 533 2.86 24.77 -12.69
N SER A 534 4.11 24.36 -12.43
CA SER A 534 5.22 25.27 -12.15
C SER A 534 5.42 26.26 -13.30
N PHE A 535 5.49 25.78 -14.55
CA PHE A 535 5.62 26.64 -15.72
C PHE A 535 4.48 27.67 -15.84
N LEU A 536 3.23 27.23 -15.67
CA LEU A 536 2.08 28.13 -15.74
C LEU A 536 2.12 29.20 -14.64
N MET A 537 2.48 28.80 -13.42
CA MET A 537 2.56 29.72 -12.29
C MET A 537 3.68 30.76 -12.46
N SER A 538 4.85 30.33 -12.94
CA SER A 538 5.95 31.23 -13.25
C SER A 538 5.59 32.22 -14.37
N GLU A 539 4.87 31.77 -15.41
CA GLU A 539 4.43 32.66 -16.51
C GLU A 539 3.39 33.69 -16.05
N LEU A 540 2.48 33.31 -15.16
CA LEU A 540 1.39 34.18 -14.68
C LEU A 540 1.82 35.14 -13.57
N TYR A 541 2.72 34.71 -12.69
CA TYR A 541 3.01 35.40 -11.43
C TYR A 541 4.52 35.64 -11.18
N GLY A 542 5.40 35.16 -12.06
CA GLY A 542 6.85 35.31 -11.92
C GLY A 542 7.45 34.51 -10.76
N GLU A 543 8.64 34.92 -10.30
CA GLU A 543 9.41 34.28 -9.21
C GLU A 543 8.65 34.29 -7.86
N ALA A 544 7.68 35.18 -7.67
CA ALA A 544 6.83 35.20 -6.47
C ALA A 544 5.93 33.94 -6.35
N SER A 545 5.90 33.08 -7.37
CA SER A 545 5.12 31.84 -7.37
C SER A 545 5.86 30.63 -6.80
N ASP A 546 7.18 30.70 -6.59
CA ASP A 546 7.97 29.53 -6.17
C ASP A 546 7.55 29.03 -4.77
N GLU A 547 7.25 29.94 -3.85
CA GLU A 547 6.71 29.59 -2.53
C GLU A 547 5.36 28.87 -2.62
N LEU A 548 4.50 29.30 -3.56
CA LEU A 548 3.21 28.65 -3.80
C LEU A 548 3.37 27.28 -4.45
N ILE A 549 4.37 27.11 -5.32
CA ILE A 549 4.71 25.82 -5.93
C ILE A 549 5.18 24.85 -4.86
N ILE A 550 6.08 25.27 -3.98
CA ILE A 550 6.57 24.46 -2.84
C ILE A 550 5.39 24.03 -1.97
N ALA A 551 4.53 24.96 -1.54
CA ALA A 551 3.38 24.64 -0.70
C ALA A 551 2.41 23.64 -1.39
N SER A 552 2.18 23.79 -2.70
CA SER A 552 1.36 22.84 -3.47
C SER A 552 2.00 21.45 -3.56
N LYS A 553 3.32 21.36 -3.75
CA LYS A 553 4.06 20.08 -3.76
C LYS A 553 4.02 19.38 -2.41
N GLU A 554 4.24 20.12 -1.32
CA GLU A 554 4.15 19.60 0.05
C GLU A 554 2.75 19.04 0.32
N GLN A 555 1.71 19.82 0.02
CA GLN A 555 0.33 19.38 0.21
C GLN A 555 -0.02 18.15 -0.64
N PHE A 556 0.44 18.11 -1.89
CA PHE A 556 0.22 16.95 -2.76
C PHE A 556 0.91 15.70 -2.21
N LEU A 557 2.16 15.82 -1.74
CA LEU A 557 2.89 14.72 -1.11
C LEU A 557 2.20 14.25 0.17
N GLN A 558 1.76 15.14 1.06
CA GLN A 558 1.07 14.81 2.32
C GLN A 558 -0.24 14.03 2.10
N GLU A 559 -0.99 14.37 1.05
CA GLU A 559 -2.26 13.74 0.72
C GLU A 559 -2.11 12.55 -0.25
N TYR A 560 -0.87 12.20 -0.64
CA TYR A 560 -0.59 11.37 -1.80
C TYR A 560 -1.22 9.99 -1.76
N VAL A 561 -1.27 9.35 -0.58
CA VAL A 561 -1.95 8.05 -0.38
C VAL A 561 -3.39 8.11 -0.90
N SER A 562 -4.13 9.16 -0.55
CA SER A 562 -5.51 9.32 -1.00
C SER A 562 -5.60 9.69 -2.48
N LEU A 563 -4.66 10.50 -2.99
CA LEU A 563 -4.67 10.99 -4.37
C LEU A 563 -4.26 9.92 -5.40
N SER A 564 -3.44 8.95 -5.00
CA SER A 564 -2.95 7.86 -5.84
C SER A 564 -3.88 6.63 -5.78
N GLY A 565 -4.27 6.21 -4.58
CA GLY A 565 -5.09 5.03 -4.36
C GLY A 565 -6.56 5.20 -4.75
N ALA A 566 -7.13 6.40 -4.60
CA ALA A 566 -8.57 6.64 -4.81
C ALA A 566 -8.91 7.29 -6.17
N ARG A 567 -8.02 7.23 -7.18
CA ARG A 567 -8.18 7.96 -8.46
C ARG A 567 -9.54 7.77 -9.14
N PHE A 568 -10.06 6.55 -9.15
CA PHE A 568 -11.32 6.20 -9.81
C PHE A 568 -12.55 6.28 -8.91
N LYS A 569 -12.35 6.48 -7.61
CA LYS A 569 -13.42 6.56 -6.61
C LYS A 569 -14.26 7.81 -6.84
N SER A 570 -15.57 7.63 -6.90
CA SER A 570 -16.56 8.68 -6.95
C SER A 570 -16.93 9.16 -5.55
N PHE A 571 -17.71 10.24 -5.48
CA PHE A 571 -18.26 10.67 -4.20
C PHE A 571 -19.36 9.71 -3.74
N ASN A 572 -19.50 9.55 -2.43
CA ASN A 572 -20.54 8.74 -1.84
C ASN A 572 -21.82 9.57 -1.70
N TYR A 573 -22.78 9.39 -2.62
CA TYR A 573 -24.03 10.16 -2.61
C TYR A 573 -25.02 9.72 -1.53
N THR A 574 -24.80 8.59 -0.85
CA THR A 574 -25.66 8.13 0.26
C THR A 574 -25.30 8.77 1.60
N SER A 575 -24.18 9.51 1.64
CA SER A 575 -23.78 10.29 2.81
C SER A 575 -24.80 11.41 3.10
N SER A 576 -25.08 11.65 4.38
CA SER A 576 -25.92 12.77 4.83
C SER A 576 -25.29 14.14 4.57
N GLU A 577 -23.96 14.22 4.42
CA GLU A 577 -23.23 15.47 4.22
C GLU A 577 -22.56 15.53 2.83
N LEU A 578 -23.31 16.06 1.86
CA LEU A 578 -22.86 16.15 0.46
C LEU A 578 -22.26 17.51 0.09
N TRP A 579 -22.63 18.58 0.80
CA TRP A 579 -22.29 19.94 0.43
C TRP A 579 -21.22 20.53 1.35
N ASP A 580 -20.27 21.26 0.78
CA ASP A 580 -19.09 21.83 1.44
C ASP A 580 -18.20 20.81 2.18
N THR A 581 -18.32 19.52 1.81
CA THR A 581 -17.53 18.42 2.39
C THR A 581 -16.40 17.94 1.48
N SER A 582 -15.50 17.13 2.05
CA SER A 582 -14.42 16.43 1.35
C SER A 582 -14.89 15.16 0.62
N ASN A 583 -16.20 14.89 0.64
CA ASN A 583 -16.86 13.81 -0.09
C ASN A 583 -16.98 14.17 -1.58
N VAL A 584 -15.84 14.15 -2.24
CA VAL A 584 -15.69 14.43 -3.67
C VAL A 584 -14.92 13.28 -4.33
N SER A 585 -15.03 13.17 -5.64
CA SER A 585 -14.31 12.12 -6.39
C SER A 585 -12.79 12.25 -6.22
N GLY A 586 -12.07 11.13 -6.27
CA GLY A 586 -10.61 11.14 -6.21
C GLY A 586 -10.00 11.89 -7.40
N ALA A 587 -10.62 11.79 -8.58
CA ALA A 587 -10.24 12.61 -9.75
C ALA A 587 -10.31 14.11 -9.44
N GLN A 588 -11.38 14.59 -8.80
CA GLN A 588 -11.51 15.99 -8.39
C GLN A 588 -10.43 16.40 -7.39
N LYS A 589 -10.15 15.58 -6.37
CA LYS A 589 -9.07 15.86 -5.39
C LYS A 589 -7.72 15.98 -6.09
N ARG A 590 -7.42 15.03 -6.97
CA ARG A 590 -6.14 14.98 -7.68
C ARG A 590 -5.97 16.16 -8.64
N ILE A 591 -6.98 16.47 -9.44
CA ILE A 591 -6.97 17.63 -10.35
C ILE A 591 -6.79 18.92 -9.56
N ALA A 592 -7.53 19.10 -8.45
CA ALA A 592 -7.40 20.27 -7.59
C ALA A 592 -5.96 20.44 -7.07
N ARG A 593 -5.34 19.37 -6.56
CA ARG A 593 -3.97 19.45 -6.05
C ARG A 593 -2.92 19.69 -7.14
N LEU A 594 -3.04 19.03 -8.29
CA LEU A 594 -2.14 19.25 -9.44
C LEU A 594 -2.26 20.66 -10.03
N SER A 595 -3.40 21.33 -9.83
CA SER A 595 -3.65 22.71 -10.28
C SER A 595 -3.44 23.77 -9.17
N GLY A 596 -2.93 23.37 -8.00
CA GLY A 596 -2.69 24.29 -6.87
C GLY A 596 -3.95 24.80 -6.15
N MET A 597 -5.12 24.20 -6.40
CA MET A 597 -6.34 24.54 -5.69
C MET A 597 -6.30 24.00 -4.26
N LYS A 598 -6.34 24.90 -3.28
CA LYS A 598 -6.31 24.55 -1.84
C LYS A 598 -7.57 23.84 -1.37
N ASN A 599 -8.72 24.15 -1.96
CA ASN A 599 -10.01 23.61 -1.53
C ASN A 599 -10.72 22.91 -2.68
N TYR A 600 -10.91 21.60 -2.55
CA TYR A 600 -11.63 20.77 -3.50
C TYR A 600 -13.04 20.42 -3.03
N ASN A 601 -13.51 20.91 -1.88
CA ASN A 601 -14.83 20.58 -1.35
C ASN A 601 -15.92 21.02 -2.31
N ARG A 602 -17.00 20.24 -2.38
CA ARG A 602 -18.15 20.54 -3.22
C ARG A 602 -18.79 21.86 -2.81
N ARG A 603 -18.75 22.86 -3.69
CA ARG A 603 -19.22 24.23 -3.41
C ARG A 603 -19.77 24.88 -4.67
N ASN A 604 -20.43 26.02 -4.50
CA ASN A 604 -20.81 26.86 -5.62
C ASN A 604 -19.56 27.47 -6.24
N LEU A 605 -19.40 27.30 -7.56
CA LEU A 605 -18.34 27.96 -8.33
C LEU A 605 -18.68 29.41 -8.66
N SER A 606 -19.97 29.79 -8.59
CA SER A 606 -20.46 31.15 -8.75
C SER A 606 -21.72 31.38 -7.93
N ASP A 607 -22.06 32.64 -7.65
CA ASP A 607 -23.27 33.03 -6.91
C ASP A 607 -24.58 32.79 -7.70
N SER A 608 -24.49 32.39 -8.97
CA SER A 608 -25.63 32.08 -9.84
C SER A 608 -25.81 30.57 -9.92
N PHE A 609 -26.61 29.99 -9.03
CA PHE A 609 -26.91 28.56 -9.05
C PHE A 609 -27.92 28.23 -10.16
N VAL A 610 -27.71 27.07 -10.81
CA VAL A 610 -28.70 26.47 -11.70
C VAL A 610 -29.63 25.61 -10.84
N THR A 611 -30.91 25.95 -10.80
CA THR A 611 -31.93 25.13 -10.11
C THR A 611 -32.54 24.17 -11.11
N VAL A 612 -32.31 22.87 -10.92
CA VAL A 612 -33.06 21.82 -11.63
C VAL A 612 -34.31 21.54 -10.81
N TYR A 613 -35.49 21.66 -11.43
CA TYR A 613 -36.77 21.30 -10.82
C TYR A 613 -37.49 20.30 -11.73
N GLU A 614 -38.23 19.38 -11.11
CA GLU A 614 -39.07 18.42 -11.82
C GLU A 614 -40.28 19.17 -12.39
N GLU A 615 -40.40 19.23 -13.72
CA GLU A 615 -41.58 19.80 -14.37
C GLU A 615 -42.69 18.74 -14.36
N THR A 616 -43.54 18.72 -13.33
CA THR A 616 -44.71 17.83 -13.31
C THR A 616 -45.73 18.27 -14.35
N VAL A 617 -45.64 17.71 -15.56
CA VAL A 617 -46.65 17.88 -16.61
C VAL A 617 -47.23 16.51 -16.96
N GLY A 618 -48.23 16.07 -16.19
CA GLY A 618 -49.02 14.86 -16.50
C GLY A 618 -48.36 13.52 -16.12
N PRO A 619 -49.00 12.38 -16.47
CA PRO A 619 -48.55 11.03 -16.09
C PRO A 619 -47.24 10.58 -16.75
N ASP A 620 -46.67 11.39 -17.66
CA ASP A 620 -45.42 11.11 -18.35
C ASP A 620 -44.30 11.96 -17.74
N THR A 621 -43.32 11.32 -17.11
CA THR A 621 -42.16 12.00 -16.53
C THR A 621 -41.22 12.46 -17.67
N PHE A 622 -41.25 13.74 -18.01
CA PHE A 622 -40.29 14.33 -18.95
C PHE A 622 -39.17 15.04 -18.20
N VAL A 623 -37.92 14.64 -18.45
CA VAL A 623 -36.73 15.39 -18.01
C VAL A 623 -36.30 16.33 -19.13
N ARG A 624 -36.47 17.64 -18.95
CA ARG A 624 -35.88 18.68 -19.83
C ARG A 624 -34.58 19.19 -19.21
N TRP A 625 -33.53 19.22 -20.03
CA TRP A 625 -32.19 19.72 -19.68
C TRP A 625 -32.09 21.24 -19.83
#